data_AF-A0A151B660-F1
#
_entry.id   AF-A0A151B660-F1
#
_cell.length_a   1.000
_cell.length_b   1.000
_cell.length_c   1.000
_cell.angle_alpha   90.00
_cell.angle_beta   90.00
_cell.angle_gamma   90.00
#
_symmetry.space_group_name_H-M   'P 1'
#
loop_
_entity.id
_entity.type
_entity.pdbx_description
1 polymer ?
#
loop_
_entity_poly.entity_id
_entity_poly.type
_entity_poly.pdbx_seq_one_letter_code
_entity_poly.pdbx_strand_id
1 'polypeptide(L)' 'MKVKIARIKKGLTQTEMRKKLKEEYSVGMSPNKIVAIEKGDYTRLRYCEMIAISKALETPVQELFF' A
#
# COMPACT_ATOMS: atom_id res chain seq x y z
N MET A 1 -10.03 1.94 -3.57
CA MET A 1 -9.66 2.07 -5.00
C MET A 1 -8.49 3.01 -5.27
N LYS A 2 -8.33 4.12 -4.53
CA LYS A 2 -7.23 5.09 -4.71
C LYS A 2 -5.84 4.42 -4.64
N VAL A 3 -5.60 3.57 -3.63
CA VAL A 3 -4.36 2.78 -3.48
C VAL A 3 -4.07 1.88 -4.70
N LYS A 4 -5.09 1.20 -5.23
CA LYS A 4 -4.95 0.34 -6.42
C LYS A 4 -4.53 1.15 -7.64
N ILE A 5 -5.16 2.31 -7.84
CA ILE A 5 -4.86 3.21 -8.96
C ILE A 5 -3.43 3.74 -8.84
N ALA A 6 -3.03 4.21 -7.65
CA ALA A 6 -1.68 4.69 -7.39
C ALA A 6 -0.63 3.60 -7.64
N ARG A 7 -0.89 2.35 -7.20
CA ARG A 7 -0.02 1.20 -7.48
C ARG A 7 0.13 0.94 -8.99
N ILE A 8 -0.97 0.95 -9.74
CA ILE A 8 -0.95 0.74 -11.19
C ILE A 8 -0.20 1.88 -11.90
N LYS A 9 -0.40 3.13 -11.49
CA LYS A 9 0.35 4.29 -12.02
C LYS A 9 1.85 4.18 -11.77
N LYS A 10 2.25 3.54 -10.66
CA LYS A 10 3.66 3.21 -10.37
C LYS A 10 4.19 1.98 -11.10
N GLY A 11 3.36 1.31 -11.90
CA GLY A 11 3.76 0.12 -12.66
C GLY A 11 4.04 -1.10 -11.79
N LEU A 12 3.54 -1.13 -10.54
CA LEU A 12 3.81 -2.21 -9.60
C LEU A 12 2.69 -3.25 -9.60
N THR A 13 3.04 -4.53 -9.57
CA THR A 13 2.14 -5.62 -9.16
C THR A 13 1.93 -5.61 -7.65
N GLN A 14 0.90 -6.32 -7.16
CA GLN A 14 0.69 -6.48 -5.72
C GLN A 14 1.88 -7.20 -5.05
N THR A 15 2.49 -8.17 -5.75
CA THR A 15 3.67 -8.89 -5.25
C THR A 15 4.88 -7.98 -5.14
N GLU A 16 5.14 -7.15 -6.14
CA GLU A 16 6.26 -6.20 -6.12
C GLU A 16 6.05 -5.13 -5.05
N MET A 17 4.85 -4.58 -4.91
CA MET A 17 4.54 -3.64 -3.83
C MET A 17 4.82 -4.27 -2.45
N ARG A 18 4.42 -5.53 -2.23
CA ARG A 18 4.70 -6.25 -0.98
C ARG A 18 6.19 -6.47 -0.76
N LYS A 19 6.91 -6.86 -1.81
CA LYS A 19 8.35 -7.05 -1.77
C LYS A 19 9.05 -5.74 -1.39
N LYS A 20 8.70 -4.65 -2.07
CA LYS A 20 9.18 -3.29 -1.80
C LYS A 20 8.90 -2.85 -0.36
N LEU A 21 7.66 -3.03 0.13
CA LEU A 21 7.28 -2.70 1.51
C LEU A 21 8.10 -3.50 2.53
N LYS A 22 8.38 -4.78 2.26
CA LYS A 22 9.17 -5.62 3.15
C LYS A 22 10.65 -5.23 3.13
N GLU A 23 11.23 -5.02 1.96
CA GLU A 23 12.67 -4.79 1.78
C GLU A 23 13.09 -3.37 2.14
N GLU A 24 12.34 -2.36 1.71
CA GLU A 24 12.73 -0.94 1.90
C GLU A 24 12.19 -0.34 3.20
N TYR A 25 11.05 -0.85 3.69
CA TYR A 25 10.35 -0.26 4.85
C TYR A 25 10.22 -1.23 6.03
N SER A 26 10.72 -2.46 5.92
CA SER A 26 10.54 -3.51 6.95
C SER A 26 9.07 -3.75 7.31
N VAL A 27 8.15 -3.50 6.37
CA VAL A 27 6.70 -3.71 6.53
C VAL A 27 6.28 -4.96 5.75
N GLY A 28 6.14 -6.07 6.47
CA GLY A 28 5.59 -7.30 5.93
C GLY A 28 4.07 -7.22 5.79
N MET A 29 3.55 -7.49 4.59
CA MET A 29 2.11 -7.53 4.33
C MET A 29 1.71 -8.84 3.65
N SER A 30 0.60 -9.44 4.07
CA SER A 30 0.04 -10.62 3.40
C SER A 30 -0.64 -10.22 2.08
N PRO A 31 -0.80 -11.15 1.11
CA PRO A 31 -1.52 -10.86 -0.13
C PRO A 31 -2.94 -10.35 0.15
N ASN A 32 -3.65 -11.03 1.06
CA ASN A 32 -5.02 -10.70 1.43
C ASN A 32 -5.15 -9.29 2.01
N LYS A 33 -4.15 -8.84 2.78
CA LYS A 33 -4.16 -7.49 3.37
C LYS A 33 -3.98 -6.41 2.29
N ILE A 34 -3.13 -6.61 1.29
CA ILE A 34 -3.02 -5.68 0.15
C ILE A 34 -4.33 -5.63 -0.64
N VAL A 35 -4.94 -6.78 -0.90
CA VAL A 35 -6.23 -6.85 -1.60
C VAL A 35 -7.31 -6.10 -0.82
N ALA A 36 -7.37 -6.26 0.50
CA ALA A 36 -8.31 -5.54 1.36
C ALA A 36 -8.12 -4.01 1.26
N ILE A 37 -6.87 -3.54 1.38
CA ILE A 37 -6.50 -2.12 1.25
C ILE A 37 -6.91 -1.56 -0.12
N GLU A 38 -6.70 -2.31 -1.20
CA GLU A 38 -7.09 -1.88 -2.55
C GLU A 38 -8.60 -1.77 -2.72
N LYS A 39 -9.34 -2.66 -2.06
CA LYS A 39 -10.81 -2.63 -1.99
C LYS A 39 -11.35 -1.54 -1.06
N GLY A 40 -10.50 -0.90 -0.26
CA GLY A 40 -10.88 0.19 0.64
C GLY A 40 -11.11 -0.26 2.09
N ASP A 41 -10.79 -1.51 2.43
CA ASP A 41 -10.83 -1.96 3.82
C ASP A 41 -9.50 -1.66 4.51
N TYR A 42 -9.54 -0.70 5.44
CA TYR A 42 -8.40 -0.23 6.22
C TYR A 42 -8.51 -0.61 7.71
N THR A 43 -9.47 -1.45 8.10
CA THR A 43 -9.80 -1.76 9.50
C THR A 43 -8.61 -2.28 10.30
N ARG A 44 -7.68 -2.98 9.62
CA ARG A 44 -6.46 -3.57 10.23
C ARG A 44 -5.18 -2.90 9.72
N LEU A 45 -5.29 -1.69 9.18
CA LEU A 45 -4.15 -0.93 8.67
C LEU A 45 -3.58 -0.04 9.79
N ARG A 46 -2.31 -0.26 10.11
CA ARG A 46 -1.61 0.54 11.12
C ARG A 46 -1.06 1.82 10.48
N TYR A 47 -0.90 2.86 11.29
CA TYR A 47 -0.33 4.13 10.84
C TYR A 47 1.03 3.97 10.13
N CYS A 48 1.95 3.17 10.69
CA CYS A 48 3.25 2.93 10.07
C CYS A 48 3.14 2.27 8.68
N GLU A 49 2.12 1.43 8.46
CA GLU A 49 1.86 0.79 7.17
C GLU A 49 1.29 1.81 6.17
N MET A 50 0.42 2.73 6.61
CA MET A 50 -0.07 3.83 5.77
C MET A 50 1.08 4.71 5.28
N ILE A 51 1.99 5.08 6.17
CA ILE A 51 3.18 5.87 5.83
C ILE A 51 4.08 5.11 4.85
N ALA A 52 4.34 3.83 5.10
CA ALA A 52 5.17 3.01 4.22
C ALA A 52 4.54 2.86 2.82
N ILE A 53 3.22 2.65 2.74
CA ILE A 53 2.50 2.60 1.47
C ILE A 53 2.58 3.94 0.74
N SER A 54 2.36 5.05 1.45
CA SER A 54 2.45 6.40 0.89
C SER A 54 3.83 6.68 0.29
N LYS A 55 4.90 6.32 1.00
CA LYS A 55 6.27 6.44 0.49
C LYS A 55 6.53 5.51 -0.69
N ALA A 56 6.13 4.24 -0.60
CA ALA A 56 6.32 3.26 -1.67
C ALA A 56 5.59 3.61 -2.96
N LEU A 57 4.46 4.32 -2.86
CA LEU A 57 3.66 4.78 -3.99
C LEU A 57 3.93 6.25 -4.37
N GLU A 58 4.81 6.93 -3.63
CA GLU A 58 5.09 8.38 -3.75
C GLU A 58 3.81 9.22 -3.89
N THR A 59 2.81 8.88 -3.09
CA THR A 59 1.50 9.56 -3.09
C THR A 59 1.16 9.94 -1.66
N PRO A 60 0.69 11.16 -1.37
CA PRO A 60 0.33 11.56 -0.02
C PRO A 60 -0.69 10.61 0.63
N VAL A 61 -0.55 10.42 1.95
CA VAL A 61 -1.46 9.56 2.75
C VAL A 61 -2.91 10.00 2.58
N GLN A 62 -3.14 11.31 2.56
CA GLN A 62 -4.44 11.93 2.33
C GLN A 62 -5.04 11.42 1.03
N GLU A 63 -4.33 11.53 -0.08
CA GLU A 63 -4.83 11.08 -1.40
C GLU A 63 -5.04 9.57 -1.48
N LEU A 64 -4.33 8.77 -0.68
CA LEU A 64 -4.47 7.32 -0.70
C LEU A 64 -5.63 6.80 0.15
N PHE A 65 -5.90 7.44 1.29
CA PHE A 65 -6.75 6.90 2.34
C PHE A 65 -7.92 7.81 2.76
N PHE A 66 -7.98 9.05 2.28
CA PHE A 66 -9.04 10.04 2.54
C PHE A 66 -9.55 10.60 1.21
#